data_AF-A0A2A3H3E8-F1
#
_entry.id   AF-A0A2A3H3E8-F1
#
_cell.length_a   1.000
_cell.length_b   1.000
_cell.length_c   1.000
_cell.angle_alpha   90.00
_cell.angle_beta   90.00
_cell.angle_gamma   90.00
#
_symmetry.space_group_name_H-M   'P 1'
#
loop_
_entity.id
_entity.type
_entity.pdbx_description
1 polymer ?
#
loop_
_entity_poly.entity_id
_entity_poly.type
_entity_poly.pdbx_seq_one_letter_code
_entity_poly.pdbx_strand_id
1 'polypeptide(L)'
;MVLAVAVLTLATGCIWQQQTLARADIVGTWTEGDTGTLVFKDDGTVVVTNLAEFNNDGDKVSECSGTGKWGVYPDDKEAEQSWITVCDGNPWEFGGSKEHPEMRRLVGDPSYGKHQTLSRK
;
A
#
# COMPACT_ATOMS: atom_id res chain seq x y z
N MET A 1 -35.50 -30.77 21.65
CA MET A 1 -35.37 -29.54 20.83
C MET A 1 -33.89 -29.36 20.55
N VAL A 2 -33.45 -29.60 19.31
CA VAL A 2 -32.06 -29.37 18.90
C VAL A 2 -31.99 -27.93 18.39
N LEU A 3 -31.26 -27.07 19.09
CA LEU A 3 -30.98 -25.71 18.64
C LEU A 3 -29.95 -25.79 17.51
N ALA A 4 -30.40 -25.61 16.27
CA ALA A 4 -29.52 -25.43 15.14
C ALA A 4 -28.89 -24.03 15.25
N VAL A 5 -27.58 -23.99 15.55
CA VAL A 5 -26.79 -22.75 15.44
C VAL A 5 -26.43 -22.59 13.97
N ALA A 6 -27.16 -21.71 13.28
CA ALA A 6 -26.78 -21.30 11.94
C ALA A 6 -25.60 -20.33 12.06
N VAL A 7 -24.40 -20.82 11.74
CA VAL A 7 -23.22 -19.96 11.58
C VAL A 7 -23.28 -19.37 10.18
N LEU A 8 -23.64 -18.09 10.09
CA LEU A 8 -23.52 -17.31 8.86
C LEU A 8 -22.04 -16.92 8.70
N THR A 9 -21.30 -17.69 7.91
CA THR A 9 -19.99 -17.27 7.43
C THR A 9 -20.19 -16.16 6.40
N LEU A 10 -20.05 -14.91 6.81
CA LEU A 10 -19.93 -13.79 5.87
C LEU A 10 -18.60 -13.97 5.14
N ALA A 11 -18.66 -14.47 3.91
CA ALA A 11 -17.56 -14.32 2.96
C ALA A 11 -17.51 -12.83 2.59
N THR A 12 -16.85 -12.02 3.43
CA THR A 12 -16.43 -10.68 3.04
C THR A 12 -15.38 -10.87 1.95
N GLY A 13 -15.82 -10.88 0.69
CA GLY A 13 -14.91 -10.54 -0.40
C GLY A 13 -14.22 -9.25 0.03
N CYS A 14 -12.89 -9.28 0.12
CA CYS A 14 -12.07 -8.18 0.62
C CYS A 14 -12.19 -7.00 -0.35
N ILE A 15 -13.29 -6.25 -0.26
CA ILE A 15 -13.45 -4.99 -0.96
C ILE A 15 -12.43 -4.06 -0.32
N TRP A 16 -11.55 -3.50 -1.15
CA TRP A 16 -10.64 -2.46 -0.70
C TRP A 16 -11.44 -1.32 -0.08
N GLN A 17 -11.18 -1.05 1.20
CA GLN A 17 -11.76 0.07 1.90
C GLN A 17 -10.71 1.17 1.99
N GLN A 18 -10.89 2.21 1.17
CA GLN A 18 -10.02 3.40 1.21
C GLN A 18 -10.02 3.97 2.63
N GLN A 19 -8.85 4.35 3.14
CA GLN A 19 -8.67 5.00 4.43
C GLN A 19 -7.90 6.30 4.25
N THR A 20 -8.12 7.24 5.17
CA THR A 20 -7.23 8.38 5.35
C THR A 20 -6.26 8.09 6.48
N LEU A 21 -4.99 8.43 6.29
CA LEU A 21 -3.96 8.33 7.33
C LEU A 21 -3.38 9.71 7.62
N ALA A 22 -3.10 10.00 8.89
CA ALA A 22 -2.31 11.18 9.22
C ALA A 22 -0.86 10.97 8.80
N ARG A 23 -0.13 12.06 8.51
CA ARG A 23 1.29 11.99 8.12
C ARG A 23 2.14 11.17 9.10
N ALA A 24 1.87 11.30 10.40
CA ALA A 24 2.55 10.56 11.45
C ALA A 24 2.27 9.05 11.42
N ASP A 25 1.09 8.64 10.94
CA ASP A 25 0.70 7.23 10.82
C ASP A 25 1.31 6.57 9.56
N ILE A 26 1.69 7.38 8.57
CA ILE A 26 2.41 6.92 7.37
C ILE A 26 3.89 6.64 7.67
N VAL A 27 4.50 7.41 8.58
CA VAL A 27 5.90 7.24 8.99
C VAL A 27 6.12 5.82 9.54
N GLY A 28 7.19 5.17 9.08
CA GLY A 28 7.51 3.80 9.45
C GLY A 28 7.93 2.95 8.27
N THR A 29 7.95 1.63 8.49
CA THR A 29 8.36 0.64 7.49
C THR A 29 7.13 -0.06 6.92
N TRP A 30 7.05 -0.09 5.59
CA TRP A 30 6.01 -0.76 4.83
C TRP A 30 6.64 -1.82 3.96
N THR A 31 6.15 -3.05 4.04
CA THR A 31 6.73 -4.18 3.29
C THR A 31 5.73 -5.32 3.22
N GLU A 32 5.81 -6.12 2.16
CA GLU A 32 5.07 -7.37 2.04
C GLU A 32 5.87 -8.35 1.18
N GLY A 33 6.08 -9.56 1.71
CA GLY A 33 6.85 -10.61 1.05
C GLY A 33 8.20 -10.13 0.51
N ASP A 34 8.45 -10.41 -0.76
CA ASP A 34 9.65 -10.05 -1.53
C ASP A 34 9.40 -8.92 -2.54
N THR A 35 8.33 -8.14 -2.34
CA THR A 35 7.90 -7.12 -3.30
C THR A 35 8.47 -5.73 -3.00
N GLY A 36 9.19 -5.60 -1.88
CA GLY A 36 9.97 -4.41 -1.54
C GLY A 36 9.69 -3.87 -0.15
N THR A 37 10.51 -2.90 0.24
CA THR A 37 10.39 -2.18 1.50
C THR A 37 10.49 -0.67 1.28
N LEU A 38 9.52 0.07 1.82
CA LEU A 38 9.52 1.53 1.88
C LEU A 38 9.64 1.96 3.35
N VAL A 39 10.62 2.80 3.65
CA VAL A 39 10.78 3.43 4.96
C VAL A 39 10.53 4.91 4.84
N PHE A 40 9.36 5.36 5.27
CA PHE A 40 8.98 6.77 5.33
C PHE A 40 9.50 7.38 6.64
N LYS A 41 10.30 8.44 6.52
CA LYS A 41 10.80 9.22 7.65
C LYS A 41 9.96 10.47 7.85
N ASP A 42 9.87 10.93 9.09
CA ASP A 42 9.13 12.14 9.49
C ASP A 42 9.63 13.41 8.77
N ASP A 43 10.93 13.49 8.48
CA ASP A 43 11.59 14.58 7.76
C ASP A 43 11.23 14.67 6.25
N GLY A 44 10.31 13.84 5.76
CA GLY A 44 9.91 13.80 4.35
C GLY A 44 10.85 12.99 3.46
N THR A 45 11.82 12.28 4.01
CA THR A 45 12.69 11.35 3.27
C THR A 45 12.07 9.96 3.21
N VAL A 46 12.19 9.29 2.07
CA VAL A 46 11.82 7.88 1.92
C VAL A 46 13.03 7.07 1.46
N VAL A 47 13.24 5.91 2.06
CA VAL A 47 14.25 4.93 1.63
C VAL A 47 13.52 3.72 1.06
N VAL A 48 13.87 3.35 -0.17
CA VAL A 48 13.25 2.26 -0.91
C VAL A 48 14.30 1.16 -1.12
N THR A 49 13.93 -0.07 -0.80
CA THR A 49 14.78 -1.26 -1.00
C THR A 49 14.02 -2.32 -1.76
N ASN A 50 14.60 -2.77 -2.87
CA ASN A 50 14.12 -3.86 -3.73
C ASN A 50 12.62 -3.75 -4.09
N LEU A 51 12.15 -2.54 -4.39
CA LEU A 51 10.77 -2.32 -4.79
C LEU A 51 10.56 -2.91 -6.17
N ALA A 52 9.67 -3.90 -6.25
CA ALA A 52 9.38 -4.61 -7.48
C ALA A 52 8.86 -3.66 -8.57
N GLU A 53 9.38 -3.81 -9.79
CA GLU A 53 8.90 -3.16 -10.99
C GLU A 53 8.19 -4.19 -11.88
N PHE A 54 7.07 -3.79 -12.46
CA PHE A 54 6.16 -4.68 -13.16
C PHE A 54 6.00 -4.28 -14.64
N ASN A 55 5.91 -5.25 -15.53
CA ASN A 55 5.50 -5.02 -16.92
C ASN A 55 3.97 -4.84 -17.02
N ASN A 56 3.46 -4.61 -18.24
CA ASN A 56 2.02 -4.45 -18.50
C ASN A 56 1.18 -5.68 -18.11
N ASP A 57 1.76 -6.88 -18.16
CA ASP A 57 1.06 -8.10 -17.74
C ASP A 57 0.96 -8.22 -16.20
N GLY A 58 1.68 -7.35 -15.47
CA GLY A 58 1.76 -7.37 -14.01
C GLY A 58 2.78 -8.37 -13.47
N ASP A 59 3.71 -8.83 -14.31
CA ASP A 59 4.81 -9.69 -13.89
C ASP A 59 5.99 -8.83 -13.44
N LYS A 60 6.64 -9.25 -12.35
CA LYS A 60 7.86 -8.61 -11.84
C LYS A 60 8.99 -8.80 -12.85
N VAL A 61 9.60 -7.69 -13.28
CA VAL A 61 10.69 -7.69 -14.29
C VAL A 61 12.00 -7.14 -13.77
N SER A 62 11.96 -6.31 -12.73
CA SER A 62 13.13 -5.68 -12.12
C SER A 62 12.82 -5.23 -10.70
N GLU A 63 13.81 -4.62 -10.05
CA GLU A 63 13.69 -4.02 -8.73
C GLU A 63 14.40 -2.66 -8.72
N CYS A 64 13.80 -1.71 -8.02
CA CYS A 64 14.39 -0.38 -7.77
C CYS A 64 14.71 -0.19 -6.29
N SER A 65 15.85 0.45 -6.03
CA SER A 65 16.27 0.88 -4.69
C SER A 65 16.82 2.30 -4.75
N GLY A 66 16.64 3.05 -3.66
CA GLY A 66 17.18 4.40 -3.59
C GLY A 66 16.65 5.20 -2.41
N THR A 67 17.02 6.48 -2.37
CA THR A 67 16.52 7.44 -1.38
C THR A 67 15.92 8.63 -2.11
N GLY A 68 14.76 9.08 -1.66
CA GLY A 68 14.04 10.19 -2.27
C GLY A 68 13.24 10.97 -1.23
N LYS A 69 12.28 11.74 -1.72
CA LYS A 69 11.31 12.47 -0.90
C LYS A 69 9.93 11.88 -1.04
N TRP A 70 9.08 12.11 -0.05
CA TRP A 70 7.69 11.72 -0.09
C TRP A 70 6.76 12.84 0.37
N GLY A 71 5.54 12.78 -0.11
CA GLY A 71 4.45 13.66 0.26
C GLY A 71 3.11 12.96 0.17
N VAL A 72 2.05 13.71 0.43
CA VAL A 72 0.68 13.20 0.53
C VAL A 72 -0.32 14.06 -0.22
N TYR A 73 -1.51 13.51 -0.47
CA TYR A 73 -2.64 14.18 -1.12
C TYR A 73 -3.97 13.70 -0.49
N PRO A 74 -5.00 14.55 -0.32
CA PRO A 74 -5.09 15.97 -0.72
C PRO A 74 -4.45 16.97 0.25
N ASP A 75 -4.25 16.63 1.52
CA ASP A 75 -3.62 17.51 2.51
C ASP A 75 -2.63 16.77 3.44
N ASP A 76 -1.85 17.52 4.22
CA ASP A 76 -0.84 16.99 5.14
C ASP A 76 -1.40 16.50 6.50
N LYS A 77 -2.70 16.69 6.76
CA LYS A 77 -3.34 16.30 8.03
C LYS A 77 -3.94 14.89 7.94
N GLU A 78 -4.71 14.62 6.89
CA GLU A 78 -5.32 13.32 6.61
C GLU A 78 -5.27 13.05 5.09
N ALA A 79 -4.54 12.02 4.72
CA ALA A 79 -4.22 11.73 3.33
C ALA A 79 -4.81 10.40 2.88
N GLU A 80 -5.39 10.40 1.69
CA GLU A 80 -5.83 9.18 1.00
C GLU A 80 -4.69 8.53 0.21
N GLN A 81 -3.68 9.34 -0.15
CA GLN A 81 -2.60 8.93 -1.03
C GLN A 81 -1.24 9.48 -0.58
N SER A 82 -0.18 8.77 -0.96
CA SER A 82 1.20 9.26 -0.91
C SER A 82 1.91 9.10 -2.24
N TRP A 83 2.97 9.89 -2.42
CA TRP A 83 3.86 9.80 -3.57
C TRP A 83 5.31 9.83 -3.11
N ILE A 84 6.20 9.25 -3.90
CA ILE A 84 7.65 9.20 -3.69
C ILE A 84 8.40 9.74 -4.93
N THR A 85 9.53 10.41 -4.75
CA THR A 85 10.36 10.90 -5.88
C THR A 85 11.36 9.88 -6.40
N VAL A 86 11.36 8.67 -5.84
CA VAL A 86 12.33 7.62 -6.13
C VAL A 86 11.58 6.36 -6.47
N CYS A 87 12.03 5.65 -7.50
CA CYS A 87 11.33 4.53 -8.12
C CYS A 87 9.96 4.92 -8.71
N ASP A 88 9.58 4.26 -9.79
CA ASP A 88 8.28 4.49 -10.42
C ASP A 88 7.15 3.76 -9.67
N GLY A 89 5.91 4.09 -10.02
CA GLY A 89 4.70 3.46 -9.49
C GLY A 89 4.01 4.26 -8.39
N ASN A 90 3.90 5.57 -8.58
CA ASN A 90 2.99 6.44 -7.82
C ASN A 90 1.58 6.46 -8.44
N PRO A 91 0.55 6.89 -7.69
CA PRO A 91 0.56 7.09 -6.24
C PRO A 91 0.39 5.77 -5.48
N TRP A 92 0.64 5.82 -4.18
CA TRP A 92 0.20 4.80 -3.23
C TRP A 92 -1.11 5.23 -2.58
N GLU A 93 -2.09 4.34 -2.53
CA GLU A 93 -3.39 4.52 -1.88
C GLU A 93 -3.40 3.83 -0.52
N PHE A 94 -4.03 4.44 0.48
CA PHE A 94 -4.15 3.87 1.82
C PHE A 94 -5.48 3.14 2.04
N GLY A 95 -5.43 2.03 2.76
CA GLY A 95 -6.57 1.20 3.09
C GLY A 95 -6.30 0.29 4.29
N GLY A 96 -6.99 -0.85 4.33
CA GLY A 96 -6.96 -1.75 5.49
C GLY A 96 -7.80 -1.22 6.66
N SER A 97 -7.36 -1.49 7.89
CA SER A 97 -7.97 -0.94 9.11
C SER A 97 -7.04 0.06 9.78
N LYS A 98 -7.55 0.81 10.77
CA LYS A 98 -6.70 1.73 11.55
C LYS A 98 -5.62 0.98 12.34
N GLU A 99 -5.92 -0.22 12.80
CA GLU A 99 -5.02 -1.09 13.55
C GLU A 99 -4.03 -1.81 12.63
N HIS A 100 -4.45 -2.12 11.39
CA HIS A 100 -3.67 -2.83 10.39
C HIS A 100 -3.74 -2.08 9.05
N PRO A 101 -3.05 -0.93 8.94
CA PRO A 101 -3.11 -0.14 7.73
C PRO A 101 -2.29 -0.80 6.62
N GLU A 102 -2.80 -0.66 5.41
CA GLU A 102 -2.19 -1.14 4.17
C GLU A 102 -2.01 0.02 3.20
N MET A 103 -1.03 -0.10 2.32
CA MET A 103 -0.89 0.77 1.16
C MET A 103 -0.79 -0.06 -0.09
N ARG A 104 -1.37 0.41 -1.20
CA ARG A 104 -1.30 -0.28 -2.48
C ARG A 104 -1.06 0.66 -3.63
N ARG A 105 -0.59 0.13 -4.75
CA ARG A 105 -0.51 0.84 -6.03
C ARG A 105 -0.94 -0.05 -7.17
N LEU A 106 -1.45 0.54 -8.24
CA LEU A 106 -1.72 -0.18 -9.48
C LEU A 106 -0.42 -0.68 -10.12
N VAL A 107 -0.45 -1.88 -10.67
CA VAL A 107 0.67 -2.49 -11.39
C VAL A 107 0.19 -3.12 -12.69
N GLY A 108 1.03 -3.08 -13.72
CA GLY A 108 0.68 -3.51 -15.07
C GLY A 108 -0.43 -2.66 -15.70
N ASP A 109 -1.17 -3.26 -16.63
CA ASP A 109 -2.25 -2.59 -17.34
C ASP A 109 -3.41 -2.27 -16.36
N PRO A 110 -3.80 -0.99 -16.23
CA PRO A 110 -4.87 -0.58 -15.32
C PRO A 110 -6.22 -1.27 -15.57
N SER A 111 -6.49 -1.72 -16.80
CA SER A 111 -7.72 -2.44 -17.13
C SER A 111 -7.84 -3.80 -16.44
N TYR A 112 -6.72 -4.37 -15.99
CA TYR A 112 -6.69 -5.62 -15.22
C TYR A 112 -6.84 -5.39 -13.71
N GLY A 113 -6.69 -4.16 -13.21
CA GLY A 113 -6.88 -3.83 -11.81
C GLY A 113 -5.95 -4.60 -10.86
N LYS A 114 -4.75 -4.97 -11.30
CA LYS A 114 -3.74 -5.62 -10.45
C LYS A 114 -3.10 -4.59 -9.52
N HIS A 115 -2.85 -5.00 -8.29
CA HIS A 115 -2.24 -4.13 -7.28
C HIS A 115 -1.07 -4.82 -6.60
N GLN A 116 -0.02 -4.05 -6.33
CA GLN A 116 0.93 -4.40 -5.29
C GLN A 116 0.44 -3.80 -3.98
N THR A 117 0.42 -4.58 -2.90
CA THR A 117 0.04 -4.15 -1.56
C THR A 117 1.22 -4.33 -0.61
N LEU A 118 1.42 -3.37 0.29
CA LEU A 118 2.39 -3.41 1.37
C LEU A 118 1.67 -3.18 2.69
N SER A 119 2.04 -3.92 3.72
CA SER A 119 1.52 -3.75 5.07
C SER A 119 2.53 -3.01 5.95
N ARG A 120 2.02 -2.29 6.95
CA ARG A 120 2.87 -1.66 7.95
C ARG A 120 3.44 -2.72 8.89
N LYS A 121 4.75 -2.64 9.16
CA LYS A 121 5.47 -3.54 10.09
C LYS A 121 5.47 -3.01 11.53
#